data_AF-A0A1Q3F196-F1
#
_entry.id   AF-A0A1Q3F196-F1
#
_cell.length_a   1.000
_cell.length_b   1.000
_cell.length_c   1.000
_cell.angle_alpha   90.00
_cell.angle_beta   90.00
_cell.angle_gamma   90.00
#
_symmetry.space_group_name_H-M   'P 1'
#
loop_
_entity.id
_entity.type
_entity.pdbx_description
1 polymer ?
#
loop_
_entity_poly.entity_id
_entity_poly.type
_entity_poly.pdbx_seq_one_letter_code
_entity_poly.pdbx_strand_id
1 'polypeptide(L)'
;MTRANIELGDVTHHNLKQLKKINTVVLPVLYNDKFYLDVLESGELAKLAYYNDVVVGAVCSRIDTSENMRRLYIMTLGCLYPYRRLGIGTVMVKHILNYVEKDGNFDSIFLHVKVDNEGAIDFYKQFGFEIVETKQHYYKRIEPADAHVLQKTLTKRSSGSQQPQQPAQPIALPAPQHHHQNGIGPNNNGSQSIQNSTSQQQQAPEKNR
;
A
#
# COMPACT_ATOMS: atom_id res chain seq x y z
N MET A 1 3.18 37.05 -16.38
CA MET A 1 3.00 35.75 -17.04
C MET A 1 1.76 35.11 -16.46
N THR A 2 0.75 34.84 -17.28
CA THR A 2 -0.44 34.08 -16.86
C THR A 2 0.03 32.66 -16.49
N ARG A 3 -0.20 32.26 -15.24
CA ARG A 3 0.18 30.93 -14.77
C ARG A 3 -0.68 29.91 -15.53
N ALA A 4 -0.04 28.94 -16.19
CA ALA A 4 -0.77 27.91 -16.91
C ALA A 4 -1.68 27.13 -15.95
N ASN A 5 -2.87 26.75 -16.44
CA ASN A 5 -3.88 26.06 -15.65
C ASN A 5 -3.73 24.54 -15.80
N ILE A 6 -3.69 23.82 -14.67
CA ILE A 6 -3.60 22.35 -14.62
C ILE A 6 -4.81 21.83 -13.87
N GLU A 7 -5.60 20.99 -14.53
CA GLU A 7 -6.85 20.46 -14.00
C GLU A 7 -6.95 18.95 -14.18
N LEU A 8 -7.77 18.30 -13.35
CA LEU A 8 -8.11 16.90 -13.48
C LEU A 8 -9.58 16.78 -13.86
N GLY A 9 -9.86 15.97 -14.89
CA GLY A 9 -11.22 15.68 -15.35
C GLY A 9 -11.50 14.18 -15.36
N ASP A 10 -12.79 13.84 -15.35
CA ASP A 10 -13.24 12.44 -15.33
C ASP A 10 -12.94 11.72 -16.64
N VAL A 11 -12.70 10.41 -16.52
CA VAL A 11 -12.73 9.52 -17.68
C VAL A 11 -14.19 9.15 -17.94
N THR A 12 -14.64 9.33 -19.17
CA THR A 12 -16.01 9.06 -19.60
C THR A 12 -15.99 8.29 -20.93
N HIS A 13 -17.14 7.73 -21.33
CA HIS A 13 -17.29 7.11 -22.64
C HIS A 13 -16.91 8.06 -23.79
N HIS A 14 -17.15 9.37 -23.63
CA HIS A 14 -16.88 10.38 -24.66
C HIS A 14 -15.37 10.59 -24.87
N ASN A 15 -14.59 10.63 -23.78
CA ASN A 15 -13.16 10.93 -23.83
C ASN A 15 -12.25 9.69 -23.72
N LEU A 16 -12.80 8.48 -23.60
CA LEU A 16 -12.02 7.24 -23.44
C LEU A 16 -10.96 7.03 -24.52
N LYS A 17 -11.24 7.44 -25.77
CA LYS A 17 -10.27 7.35 -26.87
C LYS A 17 -9.05 8.25 -26.63
N GLN A 18 -9.21 9.39 -25.96
CA GLN A 18 -8.09 10.26 -25.57
C GLN A 18 -7.22 9.56 -24.53
N LEU A 19 -7.83 8.92 -23.51
CA LEU A 19 -7.08 8.09 -22.55
C LEU A 19 -6.27 6.98 -23.24
N LYS A 20 -6.91 6.22 -24.15
CA LYS A 20 -6.22 5.19 -24.95
C LYS A 20 -5.01 5.76 -25.68
N LYS A 21 -5.19 6.92 -26.35
CA LYS A 21 -4.11 7.57 -27.09
C LYS A 21 -2.97 8.04 -26.19
N ILE A 22 -3.27 8.64 -25.04
CA ILE A 22 -2.28 9.05 -24.04
C ILE A 22 -1.48 7.84 -23.58
N ASN A 23 -2.14 6.75 -23.15
CA ASN A 23 -1.46 5.56 -22.66
C ASN A 23 -0.56 4.92 -23.73
N THR A 24 -1.02 4.82 -24.97
CA THR A 24 -0.21 4.28 -26.09
C THR A 24 1.06 5.11 -26.36
N VAL A 25 1.01 6.42 -26.15
CA VAL A 25 2.17 7.30 -26.41
C VAL A 25 3.11 7.37 -25.20
N VAL A 26 2.55 7.33 -23.98
CA VAL A 26 3.30 7.58 -22.74
C VAL A 26 3.92 6.31 -22.17
N LEU A 27 3.28 5.15 -22.36
CA LEU A 27 3.66 3.91 -21.71
C LEU A 27 4.37 2.96 -22.70
N PRO A 28 5.38 2.21 -22.25
CA PRO A 28 6.08 1.24 -23.09
C PRO A 28 5.28 -0.06 -23.29
N VAL A 29 4.12 -0.21 -22.63
CA VAL A 29 3.27 -1.39 -22.68
C VAL A 29 1.85 -1.03 -23.12
N LEU A 30 1.23 -1.93 -23.88
CA LEU A 30 -0.14 -1.77 -24.35
C LEU A 30 -1.12 -2.44 -23.40
N TYR A 31 -2.20 -1.71 -23.08
CA TYR A 31 -3.33 -2.23 -22.31
C TYR A 31 -4.43 -2.69 -23.26
N ASN A 32 -5.15 -3.75 -22.87
CA ASN A 32 -6.25 -4.30 -23.65
C ASN A 32 -7.55 -3.50 -23.44
N ASP A 33 -8.59 -3.80 -24.22
CA ASP A 33 -9.86 -3.09 -24.12
C ASP A 33 -10.56 -3.28 -22.78
N LYS A 34 -10.41 -4.45 -22.14
CA LYS A 34 -10.98 -4.71 -20.81
C LYS A 34 -10.47 -3.69 -19.78
N PHE A 35 -9.18 -3.39 -19.77
CA PHE A 35 -8.61 -2.36 -18.89
C PHE A 35 -9.35 -1.01 -19.04
N TYR A 36 -9.60 -0.58 -20.27
CA TYR A 36 -10.26 0.71 -20.51
C TYR A 36 -11.74 0.70 -20.16
N LEU A 37 -12.42 -0.44 -20.30
CA LEU A 37 -13.79 -0.60 -19.83
C LEU A 37 -13.87 -0.56 -18.30
N ASP A 38 -12.96 -1.27 -17.61
CA ASP A 38 -12.89 -1.26 -16.14
C ASP A 38 -12.60 0.16 -15.60
N VAL A 39 -11.84 0.98 -16.34
CA VAL A 39 -11.52 2.37 -15.97
C VAL A 39 -12.76 3.27 -15.95
N LEU A 40 -13.77 3.02 -16.79
CA LEU A 40 -15.01 3.82 -16.80
C LEU A 40 -15.78 3.72 -15.48
N GLU A 41 -15.66 2.58 -14.79
CA GLU A 41 -16.30 2.31 -13.50
C GLU A 41 -15.42 2.72 -12.30
N SER A 42 -14.24 3.30 -12.54
CA SER A 42 -13.25 3.58 -11.50
C SER A 42 -13.45 4.92 -10.77
N GLY A 43 -14.34 5.79 -11.27
CA GLY A 43 -14.65 7.08 -10.64
C GLY A 43 -13.40 7.90 -10.31
N GLU A 44 -13.26 8.30 -9.05
CA GLU A 44 -12.13 9.11 -8.55
C GLU A 44 -10.74 8.46 -8.70
N LEU A 45 -10.68 7.16 -8.96
CA LEU A 45 -9.42 6.43 -9.15
C LEU A 45 -8.83 6.60 -10.54
N ALA A 46 -9.57 7.21 -11.48
CA ALA A 46 -9.11 7.49 -12.83
C ALA A 46 -9.41 8.93 -13.24
N LYS A 47 -8.38 9.66 -13.67
CA LYS A 47 -8.50 11.05 -14.11
C LYS A 47 -7.65 11.31 -15.34
N LEU A 48 -8.17 12.13 -16.25
CA LEU A 48 -7.39 12.80 -17.29
C LEU A 48 -6.79 14.07 -16.71
N ALA A 49 -5.56 14.40 -17.13
CA ALA A 49 -4.89 15.64 -16.76
C ALA A 49 -4.90 16.61 -17.94
N TYR A 50 -5.39 17.83 -17.68
CA TYR A 50 -5.53 18.91 -18.64
C TYR A 50 -4.48 19.98 -18.38
N TYR A 51 -3.91 20.52 -19.44
CA TYR A 51 -3.06 21.71 -19.42
C TYR A 51 -3.61 22.71 -20.42
N ASN A 52 -4.17 23.82 -19.93
CA ASN A 52 -4.92 24.79 -20.74
C ASN A 52 -5.94 24.09 -21.68
N ASP A 53 -6.85 23.30 -21.10
CA ASP A 53 -7.93 22.55 -21.77
C ASP A 53 -7.50 21.41 -22.72
N VAL A 54 -6.20 21.16 -22.86
CA VAL A 54 -5.67 20.05 -23.65
C VAL A 54 -5.39 18.85 -22.75
N VAL A 55 -5.92 17.68 -23.10
CA VAL A 55 -5.58 16.41 -22.43
C VAL A 55 -4.12 16.07 -22.73
N VAL A 56 -3.30 16.02 -21.68
CA VAL A 56 -1.85 15.80 -21.79
C VAL A 56 -1.33 14.68 -20.90
N GLY A 57 -2.16 14.12 -20.03
CA GLY A 57 -1.78 13.01 -19.16
C GLY A 57 -2.98 12.29 -18.59
N ALA A 58 -2.71 11.22 -17.85
CA ALA A 58 -3.72 10.47 -17.15
C ALA A 58 -3.13 9.72 -15.96
N VAL A 59 -3.99 9.43 -14.98
CA VAL A 59 -3.75 8.48 -13.91
C VAL A 59 -4.92 7.49 -13.87
N CYS A 60 -4.62 6.19 -13.78
CA CYS A 60 -5.62 5.14 -13.57
C CYS A 60 -5.13 4.22 -12.46
N SER A 61 -5.98 4.01 -11.46
CA SER A 61 -5.70 3.17 -10.30
C SER A 61 -6.86 2.22 -10.02
N ARG A 62 -6.62 1.18 -9.24
CA ARG A 62 -7.65 0.27 -8.76
C ARG A 62 -7.39 -0.12 -7.31
N ILE A 63 -8.44 -0.56 -6.63
CA ILE A 63 -8.32 -1.14 -5.29
C ILE A 63 -7.92 -2.61 -5.45
N ASP A 64 -6.87 -3.01 -4.74
CA ASP A 64 -6.41 -4.39 -4.62
C ASP A 64 -6.66 -4.87 -3.19
N THR A 65 -7.49 -5.90 -3.02
CA THR A 65 -7.84 -6.48 -1.71
C THR A 65 -7.17 -7.84 -1.48
N SER A 66 -6.07 -8.09 -2.16
CA SER A 66 -5.30 -9.35 -2.04
C SER A 66 -4.59 -9.45 -0.69
N GLU A 67 -4.27 -10.67 -0.26
CA GLU A 67 -3.42 -10.93 0.92
C GLU A 67 -3.94 -10.32 2.24
N ASN A 68 -5.27 -10.21 2.40
CA ASN A 68 -5.92 -9.55 3.54
C ASN A 68 -5.50 -8.08 3.76
N MET A 69 -4.96 -7.43 2.73
CA MET A 69 -4.63 -6.01 2.72
C MET A 69 -5.52 -5.28 1.72
N ARG A 70 -5.93 -4.05 2.05
CA ARG A 70 -6.59 -3.14 1.12
C ARG A 70 -5.57 -2.12 0.64
N ARG A 71 -5.07 -2.30 -0.58
CA ARG A 71 -4.04 -1.47 -1.19
C ARG A 71 -4.61 -0.71 -2.39
N LEU A 72 -4.07 0.47 -2.67
CA LEU A 72 -4.34 1.17 -3.92
C LEU A 72 -3.21 0.89 -4.92
N TYR A 73 -3.55 0.28 -6.06
CA TYR A 73 -2.61 -0.01 -7.13
C TYR A 73 -2.70 1.06 -8.22
N ILE A 74 -1.64 1.85 -8.40
CA ILE A 74 -1.53 2.79 -9.52
C ILE A 74 -1.10 1.98 -10.75
N MET A 75 -2.05 1.75 -11.67
CA MET A 75 -1.83 0.95 -12.87
C MET A 75 -1.05 1.73 -13.93
N THR A 76 -1.44 3.00 -14.13
CA THR A 76 -0.82 3.89 -15.11
C THR A 76 -0.79 5.30 -14.56
N LEU A 77 0.34 6.00 -14.71
CA LEU A 77 0.45 7.43 -14.45
C LEU A 77 1.49 8.02 -15.38
N GLY A 78 1.11 9.05 -16.13
CA GLY A 78 2.07 9.75 -16.95
C GLY A 78 1.46 10.87 -17.78
N CYS A 79 2.34 11.65 -18.40
CA CYS A 79 1.98 12.73 -19.30
C CYS A 79 2.92 12.74 -20.52
N LEU A 80 2.43 13.38 -21.59
CA LEU A 80 3.16 13.62 -22.82
C LEU A 80 4.49 14.32 -22.52
N TYR A 81 5.55 13.90 -23.22
CA TYR A 81 6.91 14.37 -22.97
C TYR A 81 7.06 15.91 -22.92
N PRO A 82 6.45 16.70 -23.84
CA PRO A 82 6.56 18.17 -23.82
C PRO A 82 5.94 18.84 -22.59
N TYR A 83 5.08 18.14 -21.84
CA TYR A 83 4.37 18.67 -20.68
C TYR A 83 4.94 18.15 -19.35
N ARG A 84 6.04 17.39 -19.41
CA ARG A 84 6.75 16.93 -18.21
C ARG A 84 7.42 18.10 -17.49
N ARG A 85 7.69 17.91 -16.20
CA ARG A 85 8.32 18.93 -15.32
C ARG A 85 7.52 20.23 -15.13
N LEU A 86 6.26 20.27 -15.57
CA LEU A 86 5.31 21.38 -15.34
C LEU A 86 4.41 21.15 -14.10
N GLY A 87 4.64 20.09 -13.32
CA GLY A 87 3.84 19.78 -12.11
C GLY A 87 2.62 18.89 -12.34
N ILE A 88 2.33 18.48 -13.57
CA ILE A 88 1.16 17.65 -13.92
C ILE A 88 1.17 16.29 -13.20
N GLY A 89 2.32 15.60 -13.20
CA GLY A 89 2.49 14.35 -12.45
C GLY A 89 2.23 14.53 -10.96
N THR A 90 2.71 15.64 -10.37
CA THR A 90 2.48 15.98 -8.96
C THR A 90 0.99 16.15 -8.66
N VAL A 91 0.25 16.83 -9.53
CA VAL A 91 -1.22 16.99 -9.37
C VAL A 91 -1.91 15.63 -9.39
N MET A 92 -1.56 14.76 -10.33
CA MET A 92 -2.13 13.40 -10.41
C MET A 92 -1.81 12.52 -9.20
N VAL A 93 -0.55 12.48 -8.74
CA VAL A 93 -0.18 11.70 -7.55
C VAL A 93 -0.87 12.24 -6.30
N LYS A 94 -0.88 13.56 -6.11
CA LYS A 94 -1.55 14.18 -4.95
C LYS A 94 -3.05 13.88 -4.92
N HIS A 95 -3.71 13.82 -6.08
CA HIS A 95 -5.10 13.40 -6.16
C HIS A 95 -5.32 12.00 -5.56
N ILE A 96 -4.48 11.04 -5.95
CA ILE A 96 -4.53 9.67 -5.42
C ILE A 96 -4.19 9.60 -3.93
N LEU A 97 -3.16 10.35 -3.48
CA LEU A 97 -2.81 10.43 -2.06
C LEU A 97 -3.97 10.99 -1.23
N ASN A 98 -4.59 12.07 -1.70
CA ASN A 98 -5.73 12.68 -1.02
C ASN A 98 -6.94 11.74 -0.99
N TYR A 99 -7.17 10.96 -2.06
CA TYR A 99 -8.24 9.96 -2.10
C TYR A 99 -8.06 8.92 -0.99
N VAL A 100 -6.88 8.31 -0.87
CA VAL A 100 -6.65 7.28 0.16
C VAL A 100 -6.65 7.85 1.58
N GLU A 101 -6.17 9.08 1.76
CA GLU A 101 -6.17 9.74 3.07
C GLU A 101 -7.59 10.05 3.56
N LYS A 102 -8.46 10.49 2.65
CA LYS A 102 -9.89 10.75 2.93
C LYS A 102 -10.66 9.47 3.24
N ASP A 103 -10.42 8.39 2.49
CA ASP A 103 -11.02 7.08 2.74
C ASP A 103 -10.54 6.50 4.09
N GLY A 104 -9.24 6.59 4.37
CA GLY A 104 -8.66 6.21 5.66
C GLY A 104 -8.53 4.71 5.91
N ASN A 105 -9.03 3.86 5.01
CA ASN A 105 -9.02 2.40 5.15
C ASN A 105 -8.12 1.71 4.10
N PHE A 106 -6.96 2.29 3.80
CA PHE A 106 -5.94 1.67 2.95
C PHE A 106 -4.69 1.36 3.78
N ASP A 107 -4.08 0.20 3.55
CA ASP A 107 -2.82 -0.21 4.18
C ASP A 107 -1.62 0.41 3.46
N SER A 108 -1.68 0.48 2.11
CA SER A 108 -0.60 1.05 1.31
C SER A 108 -1.06 1.48 -0.08
N ILE A 109 -0.20 2.22 -0.77
CA ILE A 109 -0.29 2.52 -2.20
C ILE A 109 0.93 1.91 -2.87
N PHE A 110 0.77 1.26 -4.02
CA PHE A 110 1.91 0.70 -4.73
C PHE A 110 1.77 0.76 -6.25
N LEU A 111 2.89 0.55 -6.94
CA LEU A 111 2.99 0.50 -8.40
C LEU A 111 4.19 -0.32 -8.85
N HIS A 112 4.19 -0.71 -10.12
CA HIS A 112 5.36 -1.28 -10.79
C HIS A 112 6.01 -0.22 -11.69
N VAL A 113 7.33 -0.12 -11.62
CA VAL A 113 8.13 0.76 -12.48
C VAL A 113 9.31 -0.03 -13.03
N LYS A 114 9.62 0.19 -14.31
CA LYS A 114 10.79 -0.41 -14.94
C LYS A 114 12.08 0.01 -14.21
N VAL A 115 13.00 -0.93 -14.02
CA VAL A 115 14.20 -0.72 -13.19
C VAL A 115 15.11 0.40 -13.68
N ASP A 116 15.13 0.67 -14.98
CA ASP A 116 15.92 1.73 -15.62
C ASP A 116 15.19 3.07 -15.74
N ASN A 117 13.96 3.20 -15.20
CA ASN A 117 13.21 4.45 -15.22
C ASN A 117 13.50 5.29 -13.97
N GLU A 118 14.76 5.72 -13.85
CA GLU A 118 15.26 6.53 -12.73
C GLU A 118 14.40 7.78 -12.48
N GLY A 119 13.99 8.46 -13.56
CA GLY A 119 13.15 9.66 -13.46
C GLY A 119 11.80 9.42 -12.80
N ALA A 120 11.16 8.26 -13.02
CA ALA A 120 9.93 7.89 -12.33
C ALA A 120 10.20 7.44 -10.89
N ILE A 121 11.27 6.67 -10.67
CA ILE A 121 11.66 6.21 -9.33
C ILE A 121 11.90 7.42 -8.40
N ASP A 122 12.70 8.39 -8.84
CA ASP A 122 13.00 9.59 -8.07
C ASP A 122 11.77 10.47 -7.87
N PHE A 123 10.90 10.56 -8.88
CA PHE A 123 9.63 11.25 -8.76
C PHE A 123 8.76 10.66 -7.65
N TYR A 124 8.59 9.33 -7.59
CA TYR A 124 7.77 8.69 -6.56
C TYR A 124 8.42 8.75 -5.16
N LYS A 125 9.76 8.67 -5.07
CA LYS A 125 10.49 8.85 -3.80
C LYS A 125 10.20 10.20 -3.14
N GLN A 126 9.99 11.27 -3.93
CA GLN A 126 9.59 12.59 -3.39
C GLN A 126 8.24 12.58 -2.67
N PHE A 127 7.39 11.58 -2.92
CA PHE A 127 6.11 11.38 -2.22
C PHE A 127 6.23 10.33 -1.10
N GLY A 128 7.44 9.87 -0.77
CA GLY A 128 7.70 8.86 0.24
C GLY A 128 7.28 7.45 -0.18
N PHE A 129 7.39 7.13 -1.47
CA PHE A 129 7.42 5.74 -1.94
C PHE A 129 8.83 5.19 -1.83
N GLU A 130 8.93 3.91 -1.50
CA GLU A 130 10.19 3.18 -1.36
C GLU A 130 10.14 1.93 -2.23
N ILE A 131 11.31 1.45 -2.68
CA ILE A 131 11.41 0.18 -3.40
C ILE A 131 11.32 -0.93 -2.35
N VAL A 132 10.29 -1.77 -2.44
CA VAL A 132 10.07 -2.88 -1.48
C VAL A 132 10.37 -4.25 -2.07
N GLU A 133 10.35 -4.37 -3.40
CA GLU A 133 10.58 -5.62 -4.12
C GLU A 133 11.12 -5.32 -5.52
N THR A 134 11.83 -6.26 -6.13
CA THR A 134 12.15 -6.25 -7.57
C THR A 134 11.66 -7.54 -8.21
N LYS A 135 10.73 -7.42 -9.14
CA LYS A 135 10.17 -8.54 -9.89
C LYS A 135 10.96 -8.76 -11.17
N GLN A 136 11.65 -9.89 -11.19
CA GLN A 136 12.41 -10.35 -12.35
C GLN A 136 11.47 -10.74 -13.50
N HIS A 137 11.84 -10.43 -14.74
CA HIS A 137 11.06 -10.78 -15.95
C HIS A 137 9.58 -10.34 -15.91
N TYR A 138 9.31 -9.19 -15.29
CA TYR A 138 7.95 -8.67 -15.14
C TYR A 138 7.33 -8.27 -16.49
N TYR A 139 8.09 -7.57 -17.33
CA TYR A 139 7.65 -7.13 -18.65
C TYR A 139 8.05 -8.15 -19.72
N LYS A 140 7.07 -8.69 -20.44
CA LYS A 140 7.30 -9.77 -21.42
C LYS A 140 7.88 -9.33 -22.76
N ARG A 141 7.91 -8.03 -23.06
CA ARG A 141 8.14 -7.50 -24.43
C ARG A 141 9.11 -6.33 -24.51
N ILE A 142 9.73 -5.94 -23.40
CA ILE A 142 10.66 -4.80 -23.32
C ILE A 142 11.83 -5.15 -22.40
N GLU A 143 13.00 -4.57 -22.68
CA GLU A 143 14.23 -4.80 -21.90
C GLU A 143 14.78 -3.50 -21.27
N PRO A 144 15.43 -3.57 -20.09
CA PRO A 144 15.34 -4.66 -19.12
C PRO A 144 13.90 -5.02 -18.74
N ALA A 145 13.62 -6.32 -18.64
CA ALA A 145 12.31 -6.88 -18.35
C ALA A 145 11.87 -6.72 -16.89
N ASP A 146 12.78 -6.34 -15.99
CA ASP A 146 12.52 -6.26 -14.56
C ASP A 146 11.71 -5.02 -14.17
N ALA A 147 10.96 -5.13 -13.07
CA ALA A 147 10.24 -4.02 -12.47
C ALA A 147 10.49 -3.93 -10.97
N HIS A 148 10.76 -2.72 -10.47
CA HIS A 148 10.66 -2.43 -9.06
C HIS A 148 9.20 -2.29 -8.65
N VAL A 149 8.86 -2.82 -7.48
CA VAL A 149 7.63 -2.50 -6.78
C VAL A 149 7.92 -1.33 -5.84
N LEU A 150 7.30 -0.19 -6.12
CA LEU A 150 7.37 0.97 -5.24
C LEU A 150 6.12 0.99 -4.38
N GLN A 151 6.30 1.19 -3.07
CA GLN A 151 5.20 1.23 -2.11
C GLN A 151 5.35 2.42 -1.16
N LYS A 152 4.21 3.03 -0.84
CA LYS A 152 4.04 3.94 0.30
C LYS A 152 3.09 3.29 1.30
N THR A 153 3.61 2.87 2.45
CA THR A 153 2.78 2.37 3.55
C THR A 153 2.04 3.53 4.21
N LEU A 154 0.77 3.32 4.54
CA LEU A 154 -0.09 4.33 5.15
C LEU A 154 -0.23 4.03 6.64
N THR A 155 0.01 5.02 7.48
CA THR A 155 -0.30 4.91 8.92
C THR A 155 -1.81 4.96 9.10
N LYS A 156 -2.39 3.88 9.62
CA LYS A 156 -3.79 3.91 10.09
C LYS A 156 -3.89 4.97 11.16
N ARG A 157 -4.77 5.95 10.98
CA ARG A 157 -5.16 6.83 12.09
C ARG A 157 -5.77 5.90 13.13
N SER A 158 -5.04 5.64 14.22
CA SER A 158 -5.64 5.09 15.42
C SER A 158 -6.75 6.04 15.80
N SER A 159 -8.00 5.66 15.54
CA SER A 159 -9.12 6.20 16.29
C SER A 159 -8.74 5.95 17.74
N GLY A 160 -8.35 7.01 18.44
CA GLY A 160 -8.04 6.94 19.86
C GLY A 160 -9.20 6.22 20.52
N SER A 161 -8.92 5.04 21.07
CA SER A 161 -9.81 4.37 22.00
C SER A 161 -10.02 5.35 23.16
N GLN A 162 -11.10 6.13 23.09
CA GLN A 162 -11.71 6.65 24.31
C GLN A 162 -12.17 5.42 25.08
N GLN A 163 -11.29 4.91 25.95
CA GLN A 163 -11.75 4.10 27.07
C GLN A 163 -12.82 4.92 27.79
N PRO A 164 -14.01 4.35 28.07
CA PRO A 164 -14.96 5.01 28.95
C PRO A 164 -14.23 5.27 30.27
N GLN A 165 -14.04 6.55 30.61
CA GLN A 165 -13.56 6.93 31.93
C GLN A 165 -14.59 6.39 32.94
N GLN A 166 -14.18 5.39 33.72
CA GLN A 166 -14.92 5.01 34.91
C GLN A 166 -14.97 6.24 35.83
N PRO A 167 -16.14 6.60 36.38
CA PRO A 167 -16.21 7.71 37.33
C PRO A 167 -15.28 7.42 38.51
N ALA A 168 -14.45 8.40 38.85
CA ALA A 168 -13.50 8.32 39.95
C ALA A 168 -14.22 7.89 41.24
N GLN A 169 -13.76 6.79 41.84
CA GLN A 169 -14.25 6.38 43.16
C GLN A 169 -13.71 7.34 44.23
N PRO A 170 -14.50 7.65 45.28
CA PRO A 170 -14.02 8.52 46.36
C PRO A 170 -12.84 7.89 47.09
N ILE A 171 -11.84 8.71 47.39
CA ILE A 171 -10.66 8.33 48.17
C ILE A 171 -11.12 7.91 49.57
N ALA A 172 -10.99 6.61 49.89
CA ALA A 172 -11.15 6.12 51.26
C ALA A 172 -9.86 6.42 52.07
N LEU A 173 -10.02 7.03 53.24
CA LEU A 173 -8.93 7.23 54.20
C LEU A 173 -8.38 5.89 54.71
N PRO A 174 -7.07 5.77 55.00
CA PRO A 174 -6.50 4.54 55.52
C PRO A 174 -6.86 4.34 57.00
N ALA A 175 -7.36 3.15 57.34
CA ALA A 175 -7.55 2.71 58.72
C ALA A 175 -6.27 2.07 59.29
N PRO A 176 -6.04 2.11 60.63
CA PRO A 176 -4.78 1.73 61.26
C PRO A 176 -4.57 0.22 61.35
N GLN A 177 -3.31 -0.21 61.24
CA GLN A 177 -2.87 -1.60 61.40
C GLN A 177 -2.92 -2.04 62.88
N HIS A 178 -3.46 -3.23 63.14
CA HIS A 178 -3.23 -3.97 64.38
C HIS A 178 -2.66 -5.38 64.09
N HIS A 179 -1.72 -5.75 64.96
CA HIS A 179 -0.85 -6.92 64.99
C HIS A 179 -1.53 -8.31 65.10
N HIS A 180 -0.79 -9.34 64.63
CA HIS A 180 -0.54 -10.70 65.16
C HIS A 180 -1.64 -11.35 66.06
N GLN A 181 -1.99 -12.64 65.96
CA GLN A 181 -1.14 -13.84 65.88
C GLN A 181 -1.99 -15.14 65.79
N ASN A 182 -1.29 -16.27 65.56
CA ASN A 182 -1.66 -17.70 65.72
C ASN A 182 -2.27 -18.34 64.46
N GLY A 183 -1.73 -19.42 63.87
CA GLY A 183 -1.05 -20.63 64.39
C GLY A 183 -1.93 -21.81 63.96
N ILE A 184 -1.51 -22.85 63.22
CA ILE A 184 -0.62 -23.98 63.55
C ILE A 184 -0.67 -24.92 62.30
N GLY A 185 0.43 -25.62 61.96
CA GLY A 185 0.60 -26.54 60.81
C GLY A 185 -0.11 -27.91 60.96
N PRO A 186 0.38 -29.05 60.40
CA PRO A 186 1.73 -29.31 59.86
C PRO A 186 1.82 -30.17 58.55
N ASN A 187 3.06 -30.27 58.02
CA ASN A 187 3.77 -31.39 57.34
C ASN A 187 3.04 -32.28 56.29
N ASN A 188 3.66 -32.75 55.20
CA ASN A 188 4.97 -33.42 55.14
C ASN A 188 5.41 -33.70 53.68
N ASN A 189 6.73 -33.59 53.46
CA ASN A 189 7.66 -34.41 52.65
C ASN A 189 7.37 -34.95 51.23
N GLY A 190 8.43 -34.83 50.41
CA GLY A 190 8.95 -35.95 49.60
C GLY A 190 8.93 -35.69 48.10
N SER A 191 9.97 -35.12 47.48
CA SER A 191 11.19 -35.79 46.99
C SER A 191 11.03 -36.52 45.66
N GLN A 192 11.81 -36.05 44.67
CA GLN A 192 12.59 -36.83 43.69
C GLN A 192 11.79 -37.71 42.70
N SER A 193 12.17 -37.93 41.44
CA SER A 193 13.28 -37.56 40.56
C SER A 193 13.09 -38.40 39.27
N ILE A 194 13.97 -38.23 38.27
CA ILE A 194 14.38 -39.28 37.30
C ILE A 194 13.33 -39.62 36.21
N GLN A 195 13.61 -39.88 34.93
CA GLN A 195 14.73 -39.80 33.97
C GLN A 195 14.14 -40.44 32.67
N ASN A 196 14.93 -40.41 31.58
CA ASN A 196 14.99 -41.45 30.54
C ASN A 196 13.85 -41.46 29.49
N SER A 197 14.06 -41.72 28.19
CA SER A 197 15.20 -42.10 27.34
C SER A 197 14.73 -41.87 25.89
N THR A 198 15.50 -41.30 24.97
CA THR A 198 16.52 -41.92 24.09
C THR A 198 16.02 -43.06 23.19
N SER A 199 16.43 -42.96 21.92
CA SER A 199 16.57 -43.99 20.85
C SER A 199 15.42 -44.03 19.85
N GLN A 200 15.59 -44.21 18.53
CA GLN A 200 16.75 -44.38 17.64
C GLN A 200 16.18 -44.42 16.20
N GLN A 201 16.96 -43.94 15.21
CA GLN A 201 17.27 -44.56 13.89
C GLN A 201 16.14 -45.26 13.08
N GLN A 202 16.01 -45.14 11.74
CA GLN A 202 17.02 -45.38 10.71
C GLN A 202 16.40 -45.20 9.29
N GLN A 203 17.28 -44.86 8.33
CA GLN A 203 17.34 -45.31 6.92
C GLN A 203 16.30 -44.89 5.85
N ALA A 204 16.84 -44.23 4.82
CA ALA A 204 16.46 -44.34 3.40
C ALA A 204 17.03 -45.66 2.81
N PRO A 205 16.58 -46.12 1.61
CA PRO A 205 17.17 -45.59 0.36
C PRO A 205 16.26 -45.56 -0.90
N GLU A 206 16.72 -44.75 -1.87
CA GLU A 206 16.74 -44.87 -3.35
C GLU A 206 15.54 -45.25 -4.26
N LYS A 207 15.47 -44.44 -5.34
CA LYS A 207 15.23 -44.74 -6.78
C LYS A 207 13.84 -45.17 -7.28
N ASN A 208 13.28 -44.37 -8.20
CA ASN A 208 13.33 -44.66 -9.63
C ASN A 208 12.78 -43.53 -10.52
N ARG A 209 13.48 -43.33 -11.66
CA ARG A 209 13.20 -42.50 -12.86
C ARG A 209 13.44 -41.00 -12.80
#